data_AF-M4YUE8-F1
#
_entry.id   AF-M4YUE8-F1
#
_cell.length_a   1.000
_cell.length_b   1.000
_cell.length_c   1.000
_cell.angle_alpha   90.00
_cell.angle_beta   90.00
_cell.angle_gamma   90.00
#
_symmetry.space_group_name_H-M   'P 1'
#
loop_
_entity.id
_entity.type
_entity.pdbx_description
1 polymer ?
#
loop_
_entity_poly.entity_id
_entity_poly.type
_entity_poly.pdbx_seq_one_letter_code
_entity_poly.pdbx_strand_id
1 'polypeptide(L)'
;MKKQSSMNKKGNQVAYVRPGVDYVEALGSGTAGRKKIPTVWVTAKNGQKWEIPVDPKTGRVPNEYLFGRFLDINRGSRNGRERNILIDIGKEADMIHEIPDGGFTPQQLIETGWWQAVNESDIEGIDDTGARAFARELEDAAKSAQAQGMKMVLLMPDESQKRVRDIIARDFNASEVKKAVRNGGIIIKEGNPGRGAAGCYIPMQETSSLKTPVIILGKNWDEETLVHEFTHHLRHVDQTRGGLTRTPLKLNAGGERVSSRAYDRKEYNSAVNLEEAATVAESLVRIQAPSKGANGYYTATKVHGDTPMERYTHDRTTLVTDKPMRGRKAEKQVTGKFEDTSISHLGYYRPGSNAANYYKERKAKGTLPVPVKPVRKTKKTDATKGTVAGPVGATAAKSPNRRISRAKR
;
A
#
# COMPACT_ATOMS: atom_id res chain seq x y z
N MET A 1 26.65 3.88 57.98
CA MET A 1 25.82 4.45 56.88
C MET A 1 25.85 3.49 55.70
N LYS A 2 24.73 3.21 55.03
CA LYS A 2 24.74 2.43 53.77
C LYS A 2 25.09 3.36 52.60
N LYS A 3 26.12 3.03 51.81
CA LYS A 3 26.32 3.67 50.50
C LYS A 3 25.20 3.20 49.57
N GLN A 4 24.32 4.11 49.15
CA GLN A 4 23.44 3.85 48.01
C GLN A 4 24.31 3.80 46.75
N SER A 5 24.39 2.64 46.11
CA SER A 5 24.91 2.54 44.75
C SER A 5 23.93 3.27 43.82
N SER A 6 24.38 4.32 43.14
CA SER A 6 23.54 5.09 42.22
C SER A 6 23.22 4.24 40.99
N MET A 7 21.98 3.76 40.89
CA MET A 7 21.50 3.15 39.66
C MET A 7 21.66 4.14 38.50
N ASN A 8 22.44 3.72 37.51
CA ASN A 8 22.88 4.58 36.41
C ASN A 8 21.70 4.85 35.46
N LYS A 9 20.91 5.89 35.77
CA LYS A 9 19.73 6.34 34.99
C LYS A 9 20.14 6.91 33.61
N LYS A 10 20.70 6.06 32.76
CA LYS A 10 20.79 6.31 31.32
C LYS A 10 19.39 6.15 30.72
N GLY A 11 18.66 7.26 30.64
CA GLY A 11 17.52 7.37 29.74
C GLY A 11 17.96 7.11 28.29
N ASN A 12 17.00 6.90 27.39
CA ASN A 12 17.29 6.91 25.96
C ASN A 12 17.95 8.24 25.58
N GLN A 13 18.82 8.26 24.57
CA GLN A 13 19.44 9.49 24.11
C GLN A 13 19.25 9.64 22.60
N VAL A 14 18.79 10.83 22.19
CA VAL A 14 18.88 11.32 20.81
C VAL A 14 20.37 11.51 20.50
N ALA A 15 21.00 10.47 19.98
CA ALA A 15 22.45 10.43 19.85
C ALA A 15 23.00 11.43 18.83
N TYR A 16 22.22 11.73 17.78
CA TYR A 16 22.56 12.77 16.80
C TYR A 16 21.36 13.12 15.91
N VAL A 17 21.09 14.41 15.71
CA VAL A 17 20.23 14.88 14.61
C VAL A 17 21.08 14.96 13.35
N ARG A 18 21.17 13.85 12.60
CA ARG A 18 21.57 13.93 11.19
C ARG A 18 20.34 14.37 10.40
N PRO A 19 20.41 15.41 9.54
CA PRO A 19 19.39 15.67 8.53
C PRO A 19 19.41 14.55 7.49
N GLY A 20 18.79 13.42 7.81
CA GLY A 20 18.45 12.41 6.82
C GLY A 20 17.43 12.97 5.83
N VAL A 21 17.43 12.39 4.64
CA VAL A 21 16.53 12.78 3.56
C VAL A 21 15.89 11.51 3.04
N ASP A 22 14.70 11.21 3.52
CA ASP A 22 13.79 10.30 2.84
C ASP A 22 13.51 10.88 1.44
N TYR A 23 13.71 10.08 0.39
CA TYR A 23 13.40 10.47 -0.98
C TYR A 23 12.12 9.77 -1.43
N VAL A 24 10.99 10.41 -1.12
CA VAL A 24 9.68 10.05 -1.63
C VAL A 24 9.51 10.62 -3.04
N GLU A 25 9.52 9.77 -4.06
CA GLU A 25 9.00 10.11 -5.38
C GLU A 25 7.60 9.50 -5.59
N ALA A 26 6.71 10.30 -6.20
CA ALA A 26 5.37 9.90 -6.59
C ALA A 26 5.35 9.50 -8.07
N LEU A 27 4.27 8.85 -8.51
CA LEU A 27 3.95 8.71 -9.93
C LEU A 27 3.15 9.94 -10.45
N GLY A 28 2.84 9.96 -11.73
CA GLY A 28 2.09 11.05 -12.36
C GLY A 28 2.80 12.41 -12.39
N SER A 29 2.01 13.45 -12.65
CA SER A 29 2.48 14.83 -12.80
C SER A 29 2.71 15.57 -11.48
N GLY A 30 2.39 14.94 -10.35
CA GLY A 30 2.45 15.52 -9.01
C GLY A 30 3.86 15.85 -8.53
N THR A 31 4.23 17.13 -8.55
CA THR A 31 5.54 17.61 -8.06
C THR A 31 5.77 17.46 -6.54
N ALA A 32 4.83 16.86 -5.79
CA ALA A 32 5.11 16.39 -4.43
C ALA A 32 6.18 15.29 -4.40
N GLY A 33 6.44 14.62 -5.52
CA GLY A 33 7.39 13.52 -5.67
C GLY A 33 8.89 13.86 -5.54
N ARG A 34 9.28 14.90 -4.77
CA ARG A 34 10.62 15.05 -4.16
C ARG A 34 10.55 15.78 -2.80
N LYS A 35 9.59 15.40 -1.95
CA LYS A 35 9.58 15.84 -0.54
C LYS A 35 10.76 15.19 0.17
N LYS A 36 11.72 16.01 0.60
CA LYS A 36 12.74 15.63 1.58
C LYS A 36 12.04 15.55 2.94
N ILE A 37 11.87 14.34 3.49
CA ILE A 37 11.30 14.20 4.83
C ILE A 37 12.47 14.04 5.82
N PRO A 38 12.63 14.95 6.80
CA PRO A 38 13.70 14.88 7.77
C PRO A 38 13.55 13.65 8.68
N THR A 39 14.67 13.14 9.15
CA THR A 39 14.73 12.05 10.11
C THR A 39 15.60 12.42 11.31
N VAL A 40 15.43 11.71 12.42
CA VAL A 40 16.26 11.79 13.63
C VAL A 40 16.75 10.39 13.99
N TRP A 41 18.01 10.27 14.41
CA TRP A 41 18.59 9.01 14.84
C TRP A 41 18.58 8.89 16.37
N VAL A 42 17.70 8.04 16.89
CA VAL A 42 17.50 7.80 18.33
C VAL A 42 18.12 6.46 18.73
N THR A 43 18.76 6.41 19.90
CA THR A 43 19.30 5.14 20.45
C THR A 43 18.40 4.63 21.56
N ALA A 44 17.88 3.42 21.41
CA ALA A 44 17.03 2.75 22.40
C ALA A 44 17.86 2.11 23.53
N LYS A 45 17.20 1.72 24.63
CA LYS A 45 17.80 1.15 25.86
C LYS A 45 18.69 -0.09 25.60
N ASN A 46 18.44 -0.82 24.52
CA ASN A 46 19.22 -1.97 24.07
C ASN A 46 20.45 -1.61 23.20
N GLY A 47 20.76 -0.32 23.03
CA GLY A 47 21.84 0.18 22.15
C GLY A 47 21.48 0.23 20.66
N GLN A 48 20.30 -0.26 20.25
CA GLN A 48 19.87 -0.25 18.86
C GLN A 48 19.51 1.18 18.41
N LYS A 49 19.98 1.56 17.23
CA LYS A 49 19.71 2.86 16.62
C LYS A 49 18.57 2.77 15.62
N TRP A 50 17.65 3.73 15.70
CA TRP A 50 16.48 3.83 14.84
C TRP A 50 16.45 5.19 14.15
N GLU A 51 16.19 5.17 12.84
CA GLU A 51 15.88 6.36 12.07
C GLU A 51 14.36 6.60 12.12
N ILE A 52 13.96 7.78 12.60
CA ILE A 52 12.56 8.14 12.81
C ILE A 52 12.24 9.46 12.08
N PRO A 53 11.30 9.45 11.13
CA PRO A 53 10.86 10.64 10.42
C PRO A 53 10.16 11.66 11.33
N VAL A 54 10.38 12.95 11.06
CA VAL A 54 9.80 14.08 11.82
C VAL A 54 9.24 15.16 10.91
N ASP A 55 8.18 15.84 11.34
CA ASP A 55 7.79 17.12 10.75
C ASP A 55 8.80 18.21 11.19
N PRO A 56 9.47 18.93 10.24
CA PRO A 56 10.46 19.96 10.57
C PRO A 56 9.88 21.17 11.33
N LYS A 57 8.57 21.36 11.35
CA LYS A 57 7.90 22.47 12.05
C LYS A 57 7.58 22.16 13.50
N THR A 58 7.28 20.90 13.82
CA THR A 58 6.81 20.49 15.17
C THR A 58 7.83 19.65 15.94
N GLY A 59 8.79 19.02 15.24
CA GLY A 59 9.72 18.06 15.81
C GLY A 59 9.07 16.73 16.23
N ARG A 60 7.80 16.51 15.84
CA ARG A 60 7.02 15.31 16.18
C ARG A 60 6.95 14.34 15.00
N VAL A 61 6.66 13.07 15.29
CA VAL A 61 6.52 11.99 14.30
C VAL A 61 5.14 12.11 13.63
N PRO A 62 5.03 12.26 12.30
CA PRO A 62 3.73 12.42 11.64
C PRO A 62 2.88 11.14 11.69
N ASN A 63 1.55 11.28 11.78
CA ASN A 63 0.65 10.13 11.93
C ASN A 63 0.77 9.11 10.77
N GLU A 64 1.03 9.53 9.53
CA GLU A 64 1.30 8.58 8.43
C GLU A 64 2.51 7.66 8.67
N TYR A 65 3.47 8.06 9.51
CA TYR A 65 4.60 7.23 9.90
C TYR A 65 4.30 6.32 11.09
N LEU A 66 3.35 6.70 11.97
CA LEU A 66 2.81 5.80 12.99
C LEU A 66 1.99 4.68 12.31
N PHE A 67 0.92 5.02 11.58
CA PHE A 67 0.17 4.03 10.80
C PHE A 67 1.06 3.29 9.79
N GLY A 68 2.01 3.98 9.17
CA GLY A 68 2.99 3.39 8.26
C GLY A 68 3.88 2.34 8.92
N ARG A 69 4.27 2.54 10.18
CA ARG A 69 5.03 1.59 11.01
C ARG A 69 4.16 0.43 11.47
N PHE A 70 2.90 0.67 11.81
CA PHE A 70 1.95 -0.39 12.15
C PHE A 70 1.67 -1.33 10.97
N LEU A 71 1.50 -0.78 9.75
CA LEU A 71 1.19 -1.55 8.54
C LEU A 71 2.40 -2.30 7.93
N ASP A 72 3.63 -2.02 8.35
CA ASP A 72 4.86 -2.72 7.90
C ASP A 72 4.99 -4.08 8.60
N ILE A 73 4.38 -5.10 8.01
CA ILE A 73 4.38 -6.48 8.55
C ILE A 73 5.75 -7.16 8.57
N ASN A 74 6.76 -6.59 7.91
CA ASN A 74 8.12 -7.14 7.87
C ASN A 74 9.02 -6.55 8.97
N ARG A 75 8.50 -5.62 9.78
CA ARG A 75 9.23 -4.96 10.87
C ARG A 75 8.37 -4.88 12.15
N GLY A 76 8.95 -4.37 13.23
CA GLY A 76 8.24 -4.20 14.51
C GLY A 76 7.85 -5.51 15.22
N SER A 77 8.45 -6.64 14.85
CA SER A 77 8.18 -7.97 15.42
C SER A 77 9.31 -8.41 16.34
N ARG A 78 9.03 -8.60 17.63
CA ARG A 78 10.03 -9.05 18.63
C ARG A 78 10.71 -10.37 18.25
N ASN A 79 9.96 -11.24 17.56
CA ASN A 79 10.36 -12.60 17.23
C ASN A 79 10.89 -12.75 15.79
N GLY A 80 11.08 -11.66 15.04
CA GLY A 80 11.55 -11.69 13.65
C GLY A 80 10.61 -12.37 12.65
N ARG A 81 9.34 -12.60 13.04
CA ARG A 81 8.31 -13.22 12.19
C ARG A 81 7.41 -12.14 11.57
N GLU A 82 6.94 -12.38 10.36
CA GLU A 82 5.93 -11.56 9.68
C GLU A 82 4.70 -11.35 10.59
N ARG A 83 4.30 -10.08 10.80
CA ARG A 83 3.14 -9.70 11.63
C ARG A 83 1.82 -9.94 10.90
N ASN A 84 0.72 -9.99 11.64
CA ASN A 84 -0.61 -10.03 11.06
C ASN A 84 -1.49 -8.93 11.66
N ILE A 85 -1.54 -7.79 10.99
CA ILE A 85 -2.37 -6.61 11.30
C ILE A 85 -3.77 -6.97 11.80
N LEU A 86 -4.40 -8.02 11.25
CA LEU A 86 -5.78 -8.43 11.59
C LEU A 86 -5.91 -9.22 12.92
N ILE A 87 -4.79 -9.70 13.45
CA ILE A 87 -4.69 -10.22 14.82
C ILE A 87 -4.30 -9.08 15.75
N ASP A 88 -3.29 -8.29 15.33
CA ASP A 88 -2.72 -7.20 16.13
C ASP A 88 -3.79 -6.14 16.48
N ILE A 89 -4.55 -5.60 15.52
CA ILE A 89 -5.68 -4.67 15.78
C ILE A 89 -6.92 -5.36 16.39
N GLY A 90 -6.90 -6.69 16.49
CA GLY A 90 -8.06 -7.51 16.85
C GLY A 90 -8.21 -7.77 18.35
N LYS A 91 -7.21 -7.42 19.16
CA LYS A 91 -7.22 -7.56 20.63
C LYS A 91 -6.23 -6.55 21.22
N GLU A 92 -6.70 -5.71 22.13
CA GLU A 92 -5.90 -4.69 22.81
C GLU A 92 -4.68 -5.29 23.49
N ALA A 93 -3.52 -4.65 23.38
CA ALA A 93 -2.35 -4.97 24.17
C ALA A 93 -2.59 -4.69 25.66
N ASP A 94 -1.83 -5.35 26.52
CA ASP A 94 -1.94 -5.17 27.98
C ASP A 94 -1.35 -3.81 28.46
N MET A 95 -0.90 -2.97 27.51
CA MET A 95 -0.38 -1.62 27.70
C MET A 95 -0.75 -0.78 26.47
N ILE A 96 -1.44 0.35 26.69
CA ILE A 96 -1.79 1.33 25.66
C ILE A 96 -1.07 2.64 26.00
N HIS A 97 -0.56 3.33 24.98
CA HIS A 97 0.10 4.62 25.11
C HIS A 97 -0.77 5.75 24.56
N GLU A 98 -1.21 6.64 25.44
CA GLU A 98 -1.83 7.92 25.08
C GLU A 98 -0.89 8.75 24.17
N ILE A 99 -1.45 9.44 23.17
CA ILE A 99 -0.66 10.34 22.31
C ILE A 99 -0.45 11.68 23.06
N PRO A 100 0.80 12.12 23.33
CA PRO A 100 1.05 13.40 24.00
C PRO A 100 0.59 14.60 23.17
N ASP A 101 0.31 15.73 23.82
CA ASP A 101 -0.06 16.98 23.14
C ASP A 101 0.89 17.33 21.98
N GLY A 102 0.29 17.48 20.79
CA GLY A 102 0.99 17.73 19.53
C GLY A 102 1.61 16.51 18.83
N GLY A 103 1.50 15.31 19.41
CA GLY A 103 2.07 14.05 18.90
C GLY A 103 3.42 13.67 19.52
N PHE A 104 3.86 12.42 19.37
CA PHE A 104 5.14 11.96 19.94
C PHE A 104 6.37 12.66 19.33
N THR A 105 7.35 13.00 20.16
CA THR A 105 8.74 13.15 19.66
C THR A 105 9.36 11.77 19.38
N PRO A 106 10.38 11.66 18.49
CA PRO A 106 11.13 10.42 18.28
C PRO A 106 11.70 9.78 19.55
N GLN A 107 12.07 10.62 20.52
CA GLN A 107 12.59 10.21 21.81
C GLN A 107 11.52 9.48 22.63
N GLN A 108 10.36 10.11 22.84
CA GLN A 108 9.24 9.52 23.59
C GLN A 108 8.74 8.22 22.92
N LEU A 109 8.67 8.20 21.58
CA LEU A 109 8.23 7.04 20.80
C LEU A 109 9.19 5.83 20.89
N ILE A 110 10.45 6.05 21.27
CA ILE A 110 11.45 5.01 21.56
C ILE A 110 11.50 4.66 23.05
N GLU A 111 10.95 5.53 23.92
CA GLU A 111 10.79 5.28 25.36
C GLU A 111 9.61 4.37 25.71
N THR A 112 8.53 4.41 24.92
CA THR A 112 7.41 3.44 24.98
C THR A 112 7.89 2.02 24.68
N GLY A 113 8.68 1.86 23.61
CA GLY A 113 9.08 0.55 23.07
C GLY A 113 8.29 0.13 21.83
N TRP A 114 7.14 0.77 21.61
CA TRP A 114 6.22 0.52 20.50
C TRP A 114 6.91 0.55 19.13
N TRP A 115 7.76 1.55 18.86
CA TRP A 115 8.44 1.63 17.56
C TRP A 115 9.31 0.40 17.30
N GLN A 116 9.93 -0.16 18.33
CA GLN A 116 10.80 -1.33 18.24
C GLN A 116 10.00 -2.63 18.10
N ALA A 117 8.95 -2.81 18.89
CA ALA A 117 8.11 -4.00 18.94
C ALA A 117 6.62 -3.61 19.02
N VAL A 118 6.04 -3.34 17.84
CA VAL A 118 4.67 -2.82 17.66
C VAL A 118 3.60 -3.81 18.15
N ASN A 119 3.94 -5.10 18.30
CA ASN A 119 3.01 -6.13 18.76
C ASN A 119 3.01 -6.35 20.30
N GLU A 120 3.61 -5.46 21.09
CA GLU A 120 3.76 -5.61 22.56
C GLU A 120 3.03 -4.56 23.40
N SER A 121 2.52 -3.52 22.75
CA SER A 121 1.87 -2.34 23.30
C SER A 121 1.12 -1.66 22.16
N ASP A 122 0.01 -0.99 22.43
CA ASP A 122 -0.71 -0.19 21.42
C ASP A 122 -0.43 1.31 21.62
N ILE A 123 -0.69 2.12 20.59
CA ILE A 123 -0.89 3.57 20.72
C ILE A 123 -2.36 3.89 20.49
N GLU A 124 -2.95 4.68 21.39
CA GLU A 124 -4.35 5.10 21.32
C GLU A 124 -4.66 5.80 19.98
N GLY A 125 -5.69 5.33 19.28
CA GLY A 125 -6.12 5.83 17.98
C GLY A 125 -5.30 5.33 16.79
N ILE A 126 -4.18 4.62 17.00
CA ILE A 126 -3.26 4.16 15.93
C ILE A 126 -3.41 2.66 15.64
N ASP A 127 -3.43 1.82 16.67
CA ASP A 127 -3.51 0.36 16.53
C ASP A 127 -4.34 -0.36 17.61
N ASP A 128 -4.92 0.39 18.53
CA ASP A 128 -5.89 -0.09 19.52
C ASP A 128 -7.26 -0.47 18.89
N THR A 129 -8.15 -1.07 19.70
CA THR A 129 -9.50 -1.41 19.19
C THR A 129 -10.40 -0.19 18.94
N GLY A 130 -10.06 1.00 19.45
CA GLY A 130 -10.71 2.26 19.14
C GLY A 130 -10.24 2.96 17.86
N ALA A 131 -9.11 2.58 17.25
CA ALA A 131 -8.51 3.26 16.10
C ALA A 131 -9.48 3.45 14.90
N ARG A 132 -10.08 4.65 14.81
CA ARG A 132 -11.10 5.01 13.81
C ARG A 132 -10.55 5.23 12.40
N ALA A 133 -9.26 5.51 12.27
CA ALA A 133 -8.64 5.85 11.00
C ALA A 133 -8.58 4.69 9.99
N PHE A 134 -8.81 3.44 10.39
CA PHE A 134 -8.89 2.33 9.44
C PHE A 134 -10.21 2.38 8.66
N ALA A 135 -10.20 1.85 7.43
CA ALA A 135 -11.41 1.54 6.68
C ALA A 135 -12.13 0.31 7.27
N ARG A 136 -12.37 0.32 8.59
CA ARG A 136 -13.30 -0.59 9.24
C ARG A 136 -14.62 -0.51 8.48
N GLU A 137 -15.22 -1.67 8.25
CA GLU A 137 -16.51 -1.78 7.59
C GLU A 137 -16.52 -1.14 6.19
N LEU A 138 -15.86 -1.80 5.23
CA LEU A 138 -16.25 -1.69 3.82
C LEU A 138 -17.64 -2.36 3.64
N GLU A 139 -18.68 -1.73 4.18
CA GLU A 139 -20.03 -2.29 4.39
C GLU A 139 -20.57 -2.97 3.12
N ASP A 140 -20.62 -2.23 2.01
CA ASP A 140 -21.09 -2.70 0.69
C ASP A 140 -20.15 -3.69 -0.02
N ALA A 141 -18.94 -3.91 0.49
CA ALA A 141 -18.02 -4.89 -0.07
C ALA A 141 -18.34 -6.31 0.43
N ALA A 142 -18.11 -7.31 -0.41
CA ALA A 142 -18.30 -8.72 -0.01
C ALA A 142 -17.46 -9.06 1.24
N LYS A 143 -17.97 -9.97 2.09
CA LYS A 143 -17.38 -10.32 3.40
C LYS A 143 -15.87 -10.65 3.41
N SER A 144 -15.34 -11.14 2.29
CA SER A 144 -13.89 -11.43 2.12
C SER A 144 -13.01 -10.18 1.88
N ALA A 145 -13.62 -9.02 1.64
CA ALA A 145 -13.00 -7.70 1.55
C ALA A 145 -13.22 -6.83 2.79
N GLN A 146 -14.34 -6.97 3.51
CA GLN A 146 -14.62 -6.23 4.75
C GLN A 146 -13.45 -6.33 5.75
N ALA A 147 -12.98 -7.55 6.03
CA ALA A 147 -11.81 -7.78 6.89
C ALA A 147 -10.46 -7.32 6.30
N GLN A 148 -10.42 -6.79 5.08
CA GLN A 148 -9.22 -6.20 4.47
C GLN A 148 -9.19 -4.68 4.62
N GLY A 149 -10.33 -4.04 4.90
CA GLY A 149 -10.40 -2.62 5.23
C GLY A 149 -9.63 -2.24 6.51
N MET A 150 -9.50 -3.17 7.46
CA MET A 150 -8.60 -3.06 8.63
C MET A 150 -7.09 -3.01 8.29
N LYS A 151 -6.72 -2.99 7.01
CA LYS A 151 -5.35 -2.73 6.54
C LYS A 151 -5.25 -1.48 5.63
N MET A 152 -6.36 -0.76 5.46
CA MET A 152 -6.41 0.50 4.72
C MET A 152 -6.63 1.61 5.74
N VAL A 153 -5.74 2.59 5.81
CA VAL A 153 -5.86 3.73 6.73
C VAL A 153 -6.27 4.96 5.95
N LEU A 154 -7.29 5.68 6.42
CA LEU A 154 -7.96 6.81 5.78
C LEU A 154 -7.72 8.08 6.60
N LEU A 155 -6.64 8.82 6.32
CA LEU A 155 -6.29 10.07 7.03
C LEU A 155 -6.99 11.27 6.35
N MET A 156 -8.29 11.40 6.59
CA MET A 156 -9.18 12.40 5.99
C MET A 156 -10.46 12.57 6.84
N PRO A 157 -11.26 13.64 6.62
CA PRO A 157 -12.56 13.81 7.29
C PRO A 157 -13.52 12.65 7.01
N ASP A 158 -14.44 12.37 7.93
CA ASP A 158 -15.31 11.18 7.89
C ASP A 158 -16.18 11.08 6.62
N GLU A 159 -16.60 12.22 6.04
CA GLU A 159 -17.28 12.27 4.74
C GLU A 159 -16.38 11.79 3.58
N SER A 160 -15.13 12.28 3.52
CA SER A 160 -14.12 11.80 2.58
C SER A 160 -13.83 10.31 2.82
N GLN A 161 -13.74 9.85 4.08
CA GLN A 161 -13.50 8.43 4.38
C GLN A 161 -14.64 7.55 3.88
N LYS A 162 -15.90 7.92 4.16
CA LYS A 162 -17.07 7.18 3.67
C LYS A 162 -17.04 7.09 2.16
N ARG A 163 -16.87 8.22 1.47
CA ARG A 163 -16.79 8.27 0.00
C ARG A 163 -15.67 7.39 -0.56
N VAL A 164 -14.54 7.27 0.13
CA VAL A 164 -13.46 6.31 -0.24
C VAL A 164 -13.92 4.86 -0.05
N ARG A 165 -14.57 4.52 1.07
CA ARG A 165 -15.12 3.16 1.31
C ARG A 165 -16.15 2.79 0.24
N ASP A 166 -17.09 3.67 -0.03
CA ASP A 166 -18.15 3.51 -1.04
C ASP A 166 -17.53 3.21 -2.42
N ILE A 167 -16.62 4.07 -2.91
CA ILE A 167 -15.96 3.90 -4.23
C ILE A 167 -15.12 2.61 -4.27
N ILE A 168 -14.38 2.27 -3.22
CA ILE A 168 -13.57 1.03 -3.19
C ILE A 168 -14.46 -0.22 -3.25
N ALA A 169 -15.58 -0.24 -2.54
CA ALA A 169 -16.56 -1.32 -2.59
C ALA A 169 -17.28 -1.40 -3.95
N ARG A 170 -17.48 -0.26 -4.61
CA ARG A 170 -18.30 -0.09 -5.82
C ARG A 170 -17.54 -0.22 -7.15
N ASP A 171 -16.22 -0.01 -7.18
CA ASP A 171 -15.43 -0.01 -8.44
C ASP A 171 -14.27 -1.02 -8.46
N PHE A 172 -13.95 -1.63 -7.32
CA PHE A 172 -13.05 -2.77 -7.21
C PHE A 172 -13.81 -4.02 -6.71
N ASN A 173 -13.25 -5.21 -6.95
CA ASN A 173 -13.82 -6.45 -6.42
C ASN A 173 -13.00 -6.99 -5.23
N ALA A 174 -13.59 -7.87 -4.43
CA ALA A 174 -12.97 -8.36 -3.20
C ALA A 174 -11.58 -9.02 -3.38
N SER A 175 -11.29 -9.61 -4.54
CA SER A 175 -9.94 -10.09 -4.83
C SER A 175 -8.94 -8.96 -5.03
N GLU A 176 -9.35 -7.82 -5.61
CA GLU A 176 -8.50 -6.65 -5.82
C GLU A 176 -8.20 -5.95 -4.49
N VAL A 177 -9.24 -5.70 -3.68
CA VAL A 177 -9.09 -5.16 -2.32
C VAL A 177 -8.11 -6.03 -1.50
N LYS A 178 -8.26 -7.35 -1.55
CA LYS A 178 -7.34 -8.31 -0.89
C LYS A 178 -5.91 -8.33 -1.47
N LYS A 179 -5.72 -7.96 -2.74
CA LYS A 179 -4.40 -7.87 -3.39
C LYS A 179 -3.69 -6.57 -3.02
N ALA A 180 -4.42 -5.46 -2.91
CA ALA A 180 -3.91 -4.17 -2.47
C ALA A 180 -3.17 -4.31 -1.12
N VAL A 181 -3.88 -4.82 -0.11
CA VAL A 181 -3.36 -5.01 1.25
C VAL A 181 -2.81 -6.42 1.52
N ARG A 182 -2.15 -7.01 0.50
CA ARG A 182 -1.46 -8.29 0.66
C ARG A 182 -0.15 -8.12 1.43
N ASN A 183 0.67 -7.16 1.01
CA ASN A 183 2.06 -6.99 1.44
C ASN A 183 2.18 -5.94 2.56
N GLY A 184 1.39 -6.08 3.62
CA GLY A 184 1.15 -5.03 4.61
C GLY A 184 -0.20 -4.36 4.38
N GLY A 185 -0.24 -3.02 4.50
CA GLY A 185 -1.42 -2.20 4.24
C GLY A 185 -1.21 -1.09 3.20
N ILE A 186 -2.11 -0.11 3.21
CA ILE A 186 -2.02 1.13 2.41
C ILE A 186 -2.58 2.31 3.22
N ILE A 187 -1.99 3.50 3.06
CA ILE A 187 -2.55 4.76 3.57
C ILE A 187 -3.19 5.52 2.40
N ILE A 188 -4.39 6.02 2.59
CA ILE A 188 -5.06 6.98 1.71
C ILE A 188 -5.29 8.23 2.56
N LYS A 189 -4.85 9.40 2.11
CA LYS A 189 -4.97 10.65 2.88
C LYS A 189 -5.41 11.82 2.03
N GLU A 190 -6.14 12.75 2.62
CA GLU A 190 -6.35 14.05 1.98
C GLU A 190 -5.13 14.96 2.25
N GLY A 191 -4.78 15.83 1.30
CA GLY A 191 -3.62 16.70 1.44
C GLY A 191 -3.22 17.44 0.17
N ASN A 192 -1.91 17.65 0.00
CA ASN A 192 -1.32 18.30 -1.17
C ASN A 192 -0.55 17.28 -2.03
N PRO A 193 -1.13 16.81 -3.16
CA PRO A 193 -0.50 15.84 -4.07
C PRO A 193 0.57 16.44 -4.99
N GLY A 194 0.73 17.77 -5.02
CA GLY A 194 1.70 18.47 -5.86
C GLY A 194 1.05 19.54 -6.74
N ARG A 195 1.88 20.33 -7.43
CA ARG A 195 1.40 21.42 -8.31
C ARG A 195 0.70 20.82 -9.54
N GLY A 196 -0.60 21.08 -9.67
CA GLY A 196 -1.38 20.72 -10.87
C GLY A 196 -1.90 19.28 -10.92
N ALA A 197 -1.84 18.54 -9.81
CA ALA A 197 -2.37 17.17 -9.71
C ALA A 197 -3.61 17.13 -8.81
N ALA A 198 -4.60 16.30 -9.15
CA ALA A 198 -5.79 16.05 -8.33
C ALA A 198 -5.55 14.98 -7.25
N GLY A 199 -4.65 14.03 -7.53
CA GLY A 199 -4.13 13.03 -6.60
C GLY A 199 -2.67 12.71 -6.92
N CYS A 200 -2.03 11.88 -6.09
CA CYS A 200 -0.82 11.16 -6.47
C CYS A 200 -0.60 9.89 -5.64
N TYR A 201 -0.12 8.84 -6.30
CA TYR A 201 0.31 7.59 -5.69
C TYR A 201 1.81 7.59 -5.40
N ILE A 202 2.16 7.22 -4.18
CA ILE A 202 3.50 6.98 -3.67
C ILE A 202 3.64 5.47 -3.46
N PRO A 203 4.34 4.75 -4.34
CA PRO A 203 4.65 3.34 -4.12
C PRO A 203 5.65 3.17 -2.97
N MET A 204 5.64 1.98 -2.37
CA MET A 204 6.81 1.48 -1.63
C MET A 204 8.04 1.59 -2.55
N GLN A 205 9.11 2.22 -2.07
CA GLN A 205 10.30 2.47 -2.87
C GLN A 205 11.57 2.29 -2.03
N GLU A 206 12.65 1.85 -2.68
CA GLU A 206 13.91 1.52 -2.00
C GLU A 206 14.48 2.73 -1.24
N THR A 207 14.26 3.94 -1.79
CA THR A 207 14.77 5.23 -1.32
C THR A 207 13.99 5.85 -0.15
N SER A 208 12.92 5.20 0.33
CA SER A 208 12.07 5.71 1.41
C SER A 208 12.13 4.86 2.68
N SER A 209 12.05 5.52 3.84
CA SER A 209 11.93 4.88 5.14
C SER A 209 10.52 4.29 5.34
N LEU A 210 9.51 4.92 4.74
CA LEU A 210 8.12 4.48 4.73
C LEU A 210 7.95 3.28 3.79
N LYS A 211 7.87 2.08 4.37
CA LYS A 211 7.64 0.83 3.62
C LYS A 211 6.16 0.46 3.49
N THR A 212 5.30 1.49 3.49
CA THR A 212 3.86 1.40 3.34
C THR A 212 3.45 2.36 2.21
N PRO A 213 2.72 1.91 1.17
CA PRO A 213 2.30 2.76 0.06
C PRO A 213 1.29 3.83 0.52
N VAL A 214 1.30 4.99 -0.13
CA VAL A 214 0.42 6.12 0.19
C VAL A 214 -0.27 6.64 -1.07
N ILE A 215 -1.58 6.88 -0.98
CA ILE A 215 -2.34 7.68 -1.93
C ILE A 215 -2.63 9.03 -1.28
N ILE A 216 -2.27 10.13 -1.94
CA ILE A 216 -2.63 11.49 -1.52
C ILE A 216 -3.70 12.02 -2.46
N LEU A 217 -4.87 12.36 -1.91
CA LEU A 217 -5.96 13.00 -2.63
C LEU A 217 -5.93 14.52 -2.36
N GLY A 218 -6.12 15.34 -3.39
CA GLY A 218 -6.26 16.78 -3.24
C GLY A 218 -7.61 17.17 -2.64
N LYS A 219 -7.71 18.42 -2.16
CA LYS A 219 -9.03 18.98 -1.79
C LYS A 219 -9.96 18.93 -3.01
N ASN A 220 -11.21 18.53 -2.79
CA ASN A 220 -12.23 18.35 -3.83
C ASN A 220 -11.88 17.28 -4.89
N TRP A 221 -11.14 16.23 -4.49
CA TRP A 221 -10.88 15.04 -5.32
C TRP A 221 -12.17 14.40 -5.86
N ASP A 222 -12.07 13.63 -6.95
CA ASP A 222 -13.20 12.93 -7.57
C ASP A 222 -13.01 11.43 -7.74
N GLU A 223 -14.05 10.78 -8.27
CA GLU A 223 -14.09 9.33 -8.50
C GLU A 223 -12.94 8.86 -9.40
N GLU A 224 -12.70 9.57 -10.51
CA GLU A 224 -11.61 9.30 -11.43
C GLU A 224 -10.25 9.44 -10.74
N THR A 225 -10.07 10.46 -9.90
CA THR A 225 -8.86 10.66 -9.08
C THR A 225 -8.57 9.44 -8.18
N LEU A 226 -9.53 9.01 -7.35
CA LEU A 226 -9.32 7.89 -6.44
C LEU A 226 -9.10 6.57 -7.19
N VAL A 227 -9.89 6.32 -8.25
CA VAL A 227 -9.78 5.10 -9.06
C VAL A 227 -8.45 5.05 -9.81
N HIS A 228 -7.91 6.18 -10.28
CA HIS A 228 -6.59 6.28 -10.91
C HIS A 228 -5.47 5.90 -9.94
N GLU A 229 -5.39 6.56 -8.77
CA GLU A 229 -4.31 6.28 -7.81
C GLU A 229 -4.39 4.87 -7.21
N PHE A 230 -5.62 4.36 -6.95
CA PHE A 230 -5.79 2.98 -6.49
C PHE A 230 -5.49 1.95 -7.59
N THR A 231 -5.68 2.32 -8.87
CA THR A 231 -5.28 1.48 -10.00
C THR A 231 -3.76 1.46 -10.16
N HIS A 232 -3.04 2.59 -10.05
CA HIS A 232 -1.56 2.59 -9.94
C HIS A 232 -1.08 1.65 -8.82
N HIS A 233 -1.71 1.71 -7.65
CA HIS A 233 -1.38 0.83 -6.54
C HIS A 233 -1.54 -0.66 -6.90
N LEU A 234 -2.69 -1.07 -7.45
CA LEU A 234 -2.91 -2.44 -7.90
C LEU A 234 -1.91 -2.88 -8.97
N ARG A 235 -1.58 -2.00 -9.92
CA ARG A 235 -0.55 -2.22 -10.95
C ARG A 235 0.84 -2.46 -10.35
N HIS A 236 1.12 -1.93 -9.16
CA HIS A 236 2.37 -2.13 -8.41
C HIS A 236 2.36 -3.35 -7.49
N VAL A 237 1.26 -3.70 -6.81
CA VAL A 237 1.28 -4.80 -5.80
C VAL A 237 0.68 -6.13 -6.27
N ASP A 238 -0.28 -6.14 -7.19
CA ASP A 238 -0.86 -7.39 -7.69
C ASP A 238 0.04 -8.08 -8.72
N GLN A 239 0.85 -9.01 -8.22
CA GLN A 239 1.76 -9.87 -8.99
C GLN A 239 1.04 -10.76 -10.04
N THR A 240 -0.29 -10.90 -9.98
CA THR A 240 -1.05 -11.72 -10.94
C THR A 240 -1.46 -10.94 -12.20
N ARG A 241 -1.20 -9.63 -12.26
CA ARG A 241 -1.26 -8.81 -13.48
C ARG A 241 -0.01 -8.99 -14.34
N GLY A 242 -0.11 -8.68 -15.62
CA GLY A 242 0.99 -8.77 -16.56
C GLY A 242 0.69 -8.02 -17.86
N GLY A 243 1.68 -7.93 -18.75
CA GLY A 243 1.54 -7.13 -19.96
C GLY A 243 1.28 -5.66 -19.63
N LEU A 244 0.22 -5.11 -20.22
CA LEU A 244 -0.19 -3.71 -20.04
C LEU A 244 -0.75 -3.41 -18.64
N THR A 245 -1.33 -4.40 -17.95
CA THR A 245 -2.09 -4.19 -16.70
C THR A 245 -1.22 -4.21 -15.44
N ARG A 246 0.09 -4.32 -15.61
CA ARG A 246 1.12 -4.34 -14.55
C ARG A 246 2.05 -3.14 -14.76
N THR A 247 2.61 -2.59 -13.69
CA THR A 247 3.56 -1.48 -13.80
C THR A 247 4.73 -1.83 -14.74
N PRO A 248 5.10 -0.97 -15.70
CA PRO A 248 6.28 -1.14 -16.53
C PRO A 248 7.57 -0.75 -15.79
N LEU A 249 7.46 -0.09 -14.63
CA LEU A 249 8.57 0.35 -13.80
C LEU A 249 9.27 -0.86 -13.15
N LYS A 250 10.59 -0.76 -13.05
CA LYS A 250 11.46 -1.76 -12.41
C LYS A 250 11.15 -1.80 -10.90
N LEU A 251 10.99 -3.00 -10.38
CA LEU A 251 10.81 -3.28 -8.95
C LEU A 251 11.97 -4.15 -8.45
N ASN A 252 12.36 -3.98 -7.18
CA ASN A 252 13.33 -4.86 -6.53
C ASN A 252 12.65 -6.15 -6.01
N ALA A 253 13.43 -7.05 -5.40
CA ALA A 253 12.94 -8.34 -4.89
C ALA A 253 11.86 -8.22 -3.79
N GLY A 254 11.82 -7.10 -3.05
CA GLY A 254 10.75 -6.79 -2.09
C GLY A 254 9.46 -6.27 -2.74
N GLY A 255 9.46 -6.04 -4.06
CA GLY A 255 8.36 -5.39 -4.78
C GLY A 255 8.34 -3.87 -4.67
N GLU A 256 9.41 -3.26 -4.14
CA GLU A 256 9.55 -1.81 -4.04
C GLU A 256 9.99 -1.23 -5.40
N ARG A 257 9.52 -0.02 -5.75
CA ARG A 257 10.00 0.73 -6.91
C ARG A 257 11.47 1.12 -6.71
N VAL A 258 12.32 0.82 -7.69
CA VAL A 258 13.71 1.27 -7.70
C VAL A 258 13.79 2.76 -8.06
N SER A 259 14.87 3.43 -7.66
CA SER A 259 15.11 4.85 -7.93
C SER A 259 15.05 5.17 -9.43
N SER A 260 14.58 6.36 -9.80
CA SER A 260 14.64 6.85 -11.20
C SER A 260 16.06 6.89 -11.78
N ARG A 261 17.09 6.77 -10.93
CA ARG A 261 18.51 6.69 -11.31
C ARG A 261 18.93 5.33 -11.88
N ALA A 262 18.13 4.28 -11.68
CA ALA A 262 18.37 2.93 -12.23
C ALA A 262 17.81 2.75 -13.67
N TYR A 263 17.71 3.85 -14.41
CA TYR A 263 17.15 3.91 -15.77
C TYR A 263 17.96 4.90 -16.60
N ASP A 264 17.95 4.72 -17.92
CA ASP A 264 18.16 5.85 -18.80
C ASP A 264 16.96 6.83 -18.70
N ARG A 265 17.19 8.13 -18.95
CA ARG A 265 16.14 9.15 -18.85
C ARG A 265 15.03 8.96 -19.89
N LYS A 266 15.35 8.52 -21.11
CA LYS A 266 14.35 8.21 -22.14
C LYS A 266 13.61 6.93 -21.79
N GLU A 267 14.29 5.91 -21.26
CA GLU A 267 13.64 4.70 -20.73
C GLU A 267 12.62 5.05 -19.63
N TYR A 268 13.02 5.79 -18.59
CA TYR A 268 12.17 6.16 -17.46
C TYR A 268 10.92 6.94 -17.93
N ASN A 269 11.12 7.99 -18.73
CA ASN A 269 10.02 8.81 -19.25
C ASN A 269 9.04 8.00 -20.12
N SER A 270 9.55 7.05 -20.91
CA SER A 270 8.70 6.17 -21.73
C SER A 270 7.89 5.18 -20.87
N ALA A 271 8.50 4.68 -19.80
CA ALA A 271 7.82 3.83 -18.83
C ALA A 271 6.75 4.59 -18.03
N VAL A 272 6.99 5.85 -17.64
CA VAL A 272 5.98 6.69 -16.99
C VAL A 272 4.85 7.05 -17.97
N ASN A 273 5.15 7.43 -19.22
CA ASN A 273 4.12 7.65 -20.25
C ASN A 273 3.18 6.41 -20.39
N LEU A 274 3.74 5.20 -20.37
CA LEU A 274 2.96 3.96 -20.41
C LEU A 274 2.20 3.66 -19.11
N GLU A 275 2.79 3.94 -17.95
CA GLU A 275 2.14 3.73 -16.65
C GLU A 275 0.94 4.65 -16.45
N GLU A 276 1.06 5.95 -16.77
CA GLU A 276 -0.07 6.89 -16.74
C GLU A 276 -1.16 6.49 -17.74
N ALA A 277 -0.79 6.26 -19.01
CA ALA A 277 -1.77 5.97 -20.07
C ALA A 277 -2.57 4.70 -19.80
N ALA A 278 -1.91 3.63 -19.34
CA ALA A 278 -2.57 2.38 -19.01
C ALA A 278 -3.41 2.47 -17.72
N THR A 279 -3.07 3.39 -16.80
CA THR A 279 -3.85 3.65 -15.57
C THR A 279 -5.09 4.49 -15.87
N VAL A 280 -5.00 5.52 -16.71
CA VAL A 280 -6.16 6.27 -17.21
C VAL A 280 -7.11 5.35 -17.94
N ALA A 281 -6.64 4.57 -18.91
CA ALA A 281 -7.47 3.63 -19.67
C ALA A 281 -8.17 2.60 -18.76
N GLU A 282 -7.48 2.09 -17.73
CA GLU A 282 -8.08 1.18 -16.76
C GLU A 282 -9.06 1.87 -15.80
N SER A 283 -8.88 3.16 -15.53
CA SER A 283 -9.79 3.96 -14.70
C SER A 283 -11.08 4.30 -15.43
N LEU A 284 -11.01 4.71 -16.71
CA LEU A 284 -12.20 4.99 -17.52
C LEU A 284 -13.15 3.80 -17.62
N VAL A 285 -12.62 2.57 -17.60
CA VAL A 285 -13.37 1.29 -17.62
C VAL A 285 -14.03 0.95 -16.27
N ARG A 286 -13.54 1.53 -15.17
CA ARG A 286 -14.01 1.28 -13.79
C ARG A 286 -15.02 2.31 -13.30
N ILE A 287 -14.83 3.58 -13.66
CA ILE A 287 -15.67 4.68 -13.16
C ILE A 287 -17.08 4.64 -13.75
N GLN A 288 -18.04 4.91 -12.87
CA GLN A 288 -19.48 5.01 -13.17
C GLN A 288 -19.83 6.46 -13.51
N ALA A 289 -19.32 7.39 -12.71
CA ALA A 289 -19.45 8.83 -12.91
C ALA A 289 -18.12 9.39 -13.47
N PRO A 290 -18.01 9.63 -14.80
CA PRO A 290 -16.85 10.32 -15.35
C PRO A 290 -16.73 11.74 -14.81
N SER A 291 -15.50 12.25 -14.77
CA SER A 291 -15.20 13.64 -14.40
C SER A 291 -15.88 14.63 -15.36
N LYS A 292 -16.18 15.85 -14.90
CA LYS A 292 -16.92 16.87 -15.69
C LYS A 292 -16.13 17.46 -16.88
N GLY A 293 -14.88 17.07 -17.05
CA GLY A 293 -14.02 17.51 -18.15
C GLY A 293 -12.76 16.64 -18.20
N ALA A 294 -12.15 16.52 -19.37
CA ALA A 294 -11.03 15.61 -19.59
C ALA A 294 -9.87 15.82 -18.60
N ASN A 295 -9.34 14.70 -18.07
CA ASN A 295 -8.15 14.74 -17.24
C ASN A 295 -6.93 15.31 -18.00
N GLY A 296 -5.97 15.87 -17.26
CA GLY A 296 -4.88 16.66 -17.82
C GLY A 296 -4.00 15.93 -18.85
N TYR A 297 -3.96 14.60 -18.85
CA TYR A 297 -3.15 13.83 -19.79
C TYR A 297 -3.64 13.97 -21.25
N TYR A 298 -4.94 14.21 -21.48
CA TYR A 298 -5.48 14.42 -22.83
C TYR A 298 -4.94 15.67 -23.53
N THR A 299 -4.41 16.64 -22.78
CA THR A 299 -3.70 17.81 -23.36
C THR A 299 -2.40 17.44 -24.08
N ALA A 300 -1.78 16.31 -23.73
CA ALA A 300 -0.53 15.81 -24.30
C ALA A 300 -0.71 14.64 -25.29
N THR A 301 -1.95 14.27 -25.60
CA THR A 301 -2.33 13.40 -26.73
C THR A 301 -2.59 14.25 -27.97
N LYS A 302 -2.66 13.66 -29.18
CA LYS A 302 -2.83 14.38 -30.46
C LYS A 302 -3.64 13.63 -31.54
N VAL A 303 -4.49 12.68 -31.16
CA VAL A 303 -5.26 11.85 -32.11
C VAL A 303 -6.72 11.71 -31.65
N HIS A 304 -7.63 11.35 -32.57
CA HIS A 304 -9.07 11.17 -32.34
C HIS A 304 -9.79 12.36 -31.67
N GLY A 305 -9.54 13.57 -32.20
CA GLY A 305 -10.13 14.83 -31.75
C GLY A 305 -9.11 15.96 -31.75
N ASP A 306 -9.59 17.19 -31.81
CA ASP A 306 -8.80 18.42 -31.71
C ASP A 306 -8.74 18.91 -30.26
N THR A 307 -9.85 18.82 -29.51
CA THR A 307 -9.88 19.18 -28.09
C THR A 307 -9.54 17.99 -27.17
N PRO A 308 -9.05 18.23 -25.94
CA PRO A 308 -8.87 17.18 -24.94
C PRO A 308 -10.18 16.44 -24.60
N MET A 309 -11.34 17.11 -24.71
CA MET A 309 -12.63 16.54 -24.35
C MET A 309 -13.18 15.57 -25.40
N GLU A 310 -13.00 15.85 -26.69
CA GLU A 310 -13.27 14.87 -27.76
C GLU A 310 -12.47 13.59 -27.53
N ARG A 311 -11.18 13.72 -27.19
CA ARG A 311 -10.29 12.57 -27.00
C ARG A 311 -10.63 11.73 -25.77
N TYR A 312 -11.02 12.37 -24.67
CA TYR A 312 -11.59 11.69 -23.50
C TYR A 312 -12.90 10.97 -23.84
N THR A 313 -13.75 11.59 -24.68
CA THR A 313 -15.03 11.03 -25.12
C THR A 313 -14.85 9.86 -26.09
N HIS A 314 -13.87 9.93 -27.00
CA HIS A 314 -13.43 8.84 -27.86
C HIS A 314 -12.94 7.64 -27.04
N ASP A 315 -12.11 7.89 -26.02
CA ASP A 315 -11.59 6.82 -25.15
C ASP A 315 -12.69 6.20 -24.28
N ARG A 316 -13.61 7.01 -23.72
CA ARG A 316 -14.80 6.50 -23.04
C ARG A 316 -15.63 5.62 -23.99
N THR A 317 -15.87 6.06 -25.23
CA THR A 317 -16.66 5.30 -26.22
C THR A 317 -15.95 4.01 -26.68
N THR A 318 -14.62 4.04 -26.78
CA THR A 318 -13.77 2.91 -27.20
C THR A 318 -13.63 1.85 -26.10
N LEU A 319 -13.58 2.28 -24.84
CA LEU A 319 -13.28 1.42 -23.69
C LEU A 319 -14.51 0.96 -22.91
N VAL A 320 -15.58 1.76 -22.84
CA VAL A 320 -16.64 1.61 -21.83
C VAL A 320 -17.93 1.07 -22.44
N THR A 321 -18.30 -0.14 -22.02
CA THR A 321 -19.61 -0.76 -22.26
C THR A 321 -20.64 -0.26 -21.25
N ASP A 322 -21.93 -0.55 -21.49
CA ASP A 322 -23.11 -0.18 -20.67
C ASP A 322 -23.00 -0.39 -19.15
N LYS A 323 -22.05 -1.20 -18.68
CA LYS A 323 -21.78 -1.44 -17.26
C LYS A 323 -20.28 -1.31 -16.96
N PRO A 324 -19.88 -0.54 -15.93
CA PRO A 324 -18.50 -0.47 -15.47
C PRO A 324 -17.92 -1.85 -15.10
N MET A 325 -16.64 -2.06 -15.36
CA MET A 325 -15.99 -3.36 -15.17
C MET A 325 -15.00 -3.35 -14.01
N ARG A 326 -14.82 -4.51 -13.37
CA ARG A 326 -13.85 -4.73 -12.27
C ARG A 326 -12.96 -5.94 -12.54
N GLY A 327 -11.77 -5.98 -11.94
CA GLY A 327 -10.82 -7.10 -12.02
C GLY A 327 -10.50 -7.57 -13.45
N ARG A 328 -10.47 -8.89 -13.64
CA ARG A 328 -10.12 -9.53 -14.92
C ARG A 328 -11.03 -9.14 -16.10
N LYS A 329 -12.19 -8.52 -15.89
CA LYS A 329 -12.99 -7.93 -16.97
C LYS A 329 -12.37 -6.60 -17.44
N ALA A 330 -12.13 -5.67 -16.51
CA ALA A 330 -11.47 -4.40 -16.80
C ALA A 330 -10.07 -4.61 -17.41
N GLU A 331 -9.26 -5.47 -16.79
CA GLU A 331 -7.92 -5.82 -17.28
C GLU A 331 -7.93 -6.34 -18.74
N LYS A 332 -8.92 -7.16 -19.11
CA LYS A 332 -9.09 -7.66 -20.49
C LYS A 332 -9.55 -6.57 -21.45
N GLN A 333 -10.51 -5.74 -21.04
CA GLN A 333 -11.05 -4.66 -21.86
C GLN A 333 -9.93 -3.68 -22.25
N VAL A 334 -9.14 -3.22 -21.27
CA VAL A 334 -7.98 -2.36 -21.50
C VAL A 334 -6.96 -3.07 -22.40
N THR A 335 -6.59 -4.32 -22.11
CA THR A 335 -5.60 -5.06 -22.93
C THR A 335 -6.05 -5.26 -24.38
N GLY A 336 -7.35 -5.43 -24.62
CA GLY A 336 -7.93 -5.62 -25.95
C GLY A 336 -8.20 -4.34 -26.73
N LYS A 337 -8.25 -3.17 -26.08
CA LYS A 337 -8.63 -1.89 -26.69
C LYS A 337 -7.66 -0.72 -26.53
N PHE A 338 -6.60 -0.86 -25.74
CA PHE A 338 -5.66 0.24 -25.49
C PHE A 338 -5.06 0.86 -26.75
N GLU A 339 -4.66 0.07 -27.75
CA GLU A 339 -4.06 0.61 -28.98
C GLU A 339 -5.05 1.41 -29.85
N ASP A 340 -6.36 1.34 -29.59
CA ASP A 340 -7.41 2.11 -30.26
C ASP A 340 -7.70 3.46 -29.57
N THR A 341 -6.99 3.77 -28.46
CA THR A 341 -7.25 4.94 -27.60
C THR A 341 -6.30 6.11 -27.84
N SER A 342 -6.83 7.33 -27.73
CA SER A 342 -6.08 8.58 -27.68
C SER A 342 -5.05 8.60 -26.57
N ILE A 343 -5.37 8.07 -25.39
CA ILE A 343 -4.43 8.04 -24.26
C ILE A 343 -3.22 7.13 -24.52
N SER A 344 -3.33 6.10 -25.36
CA SER A 344 -2.15 5.31 -25.76
C SER A 344 -1.13 6.13 -26.56
N HIS A 345 -1.52 7.28 -27.13
CA HIS A 345 -0.60 8.21 -27.78
C HIS A 345 0.04 9.23 -26.81
N LEU A 346 -0.18 9.11 -25.50
CA LEU A 346 0.40 9.99 -24.48
C LEU A 346 1.94 10.03 -24.56
N GLY A 347 2.48 11.23 -24.76
CA GLY A 347 3.91 11.52 -24.84
C GLY A 347 4.30 12.74 -23.98
N TYR A 348 3.79 12.77 -22.75
CA TYR A 348 3.89 13.88 -21.79
C TYR A 348 5.34 14.08 -21.31
N TYR A 349 5.98 13.00 -20.86
CA TYR A 349 7.36 13.05 -20.34
C TYR A 349 8.37 12.97 -21.47
N ARG A 350 9.28 13.95 -21.53
CA ARG A 350 10.29 14.11 -22.60
C ARG A 350 11.72 14.28 -22.03
N PRO A 351 12.77 13.81 -22.75
CA PRO A 351 12.70 12.96 -23.93
C PRO A 351 12.13 11.57 -23.60
N GLY A 352 11.33 10.99 -24.50
CA GLY A 352 10.62 9.73 -24.26
C GLY A 352 9.81 9.30 -25.48
N SER A 353 9.50 8.01 -25.59
CA SER A 353 8.51 7.47 -26.52
C SER A 353 7.10 7.67 -25.97
N ASN A 354 6.09 7.67 -26.83
CA ASN A 354 4.70 7.58 -26.38
C ASN A 354 4.38 6.17 -25.83
N ALA A 355 3.27 6.06 -25.09
CA ALA A 355 2.88 4.83 -24.42
C ALA A 355 2.72 3.63 -25.38
N ALA A 356 2.00 3.80 -26.50
CA ALA A 356 1.76 2.75 -27.49
C ALA A 356 3.07 2.22 -28.11
N ASN A 357 4.00 3.10 -28.49
CA ASN A 357 5.27 2.67 -29.08
C ASN A 357 6.14 1.93 -28.05
N TYR A 358 6.23 2.42 -26.81
CA TYR A 358 6.98 1.75 -25.75
C TYR A 358 6.37 0.40 -25.35
N TYR A 359 5.03 0.29 -25.35
CA TYR A 359 4.32 -0.97 -25.17
C TYR A 359 4.64 -1.95 -26.31
N LYS A 360 4.55 -1.52 -27.58
CA LYS A 360 4.87 -2.34 -28.76
C LYS A 360 6.33 -2.82 -28.75
N GLU A 361 7.26 -1.93 -28.40
CA GLU A 361 8.68 -2.25 -28.27
C GLU A 361 8.92 -3.36 -27.23
N ARG A 362 8.35 -3.23 -26.02
CA ARG A 362 8.50 -4.24 -24.96
C ARG A 362 7.74 -5.54 -25.24
N LYS A 363 6.61 -5.47 -25.95
CA LYS A 363 5.84 -6.62 -26.43
C LYS A 363 6.67 -7.44 -27.43
N ALA A 364 7.27 -6.78 -28.43
CA ALA A 364 8.15 -7.41 -29.41
C ALA A 364 9.43 -7.98 -28.80
N LYS A 365 10.03 -7.28 -27.82
CA LYS A 365 11.23 -7.75 -27.10
C LYS A 365 10.94 -8.81 -26.03
N GLY A 366 9.68 -9.17 -25.77
CA GLY A 366 9.30 -10.09 -24.70
C GLY A 366 9.54 -9.56 -23.27
N THR A 367 9.85 -8.26 -23.10
CA THR A 367 10.23 -7.65 -21.81
C THR A 367 9.05 -7.03 -21.06
N LEU A 368 7.82 -7.39 -21.42
CA LEU A 368 6.63 -7.05 -20.63
C LEU A 368 6.56 -7.86 -19.33
N PRO A 369 5.98 -7.32 -18.24
CA PRO A 369 5.85 -8.06 -16.99
C PRO A 369 5.01 -9.34 -17.15
N VAL A 370 5.53 -10.47 -16.65
CA VAL A 370 4.87 -11.78 -16.71
C VAL A 370 3.97 -11.98 -15.47
N PRO A 371 2.70 -12.40 -15.61
CA PRO A 371 1.81 -12.59 -14.47
C PRO A 371 2.19 -13.84 -13.67
N VAL A 372 2.44 -13.67 -12.37
CA VAL A 372 2.68 -14.78 -11.44
C VAL A 372 1.38 -15.56 -11.26
N LYS A 373 1.38 -16.85 -11.64
CA LYS A 373 0.25 -17.75 -11.39
C LYS A 373 0.10 -17.95 -9.88
N PRO A 374 -1.08 -17.74 -9.28
CA PRO A 374 -1.26 -17.98 -7.86
C PRO A 374 -1.06 -19.47 -7.57
N VAL A 375 -0.14 -19.80 -6.67
CA VAL A 375 0.09 -21.17 -6.23
C VAL A 375 -1.18 -21.68 -5.56
N ARG A 376 -1.94 -22.54 -6.28
CA ARG A 376 -2.99 -23.33 -5.66
C ARG A 376 -2.31 -24.23 -4.64
N LYS A 377 -2.47 -23.92 -3.35
CA LYS A 377 -2.33 -24.92 -2.30
C LYS A 377 -3.33 -26.02 -2.66
N THR A 378 -2.83 -27.16 -3.14
CA THR A 378 -3.63 -28.37 -3.26
C THR A 378 -4.27 -28.64 -1.91
N LYS A 379 -5.58 -28.96 -1.89
CA LYS A 379 -6.15 -29.59 -0.69
C LYS A 379 -5.27 -30.81 -0.39
N LYS A 380 -4.94 -31.04 0.88
CA LYS A 380 -4.55 -32.38 1.32
C LYS A 380 -5.76 -33.29 1.15
N THR A 381 -5.89 -33.90 -0.02
CA THR A 381 -6.65 -35.13 -0.18
C THR A 381 -5.92 -36.25 0.54
N ASP A 382 -6.68 -37.24 0.99
CA ASP A 382 -6.21 -38.54 1.46
C ASP A 382 -5.24 -38.52 2.66
N ALA A 383 -5.74 -38.00 3.79
CA ALA A 383 -5.27 -38.40 5.12
C ALA A 383 -5.85 -39.77 5.57
N THR A 384 -6.18 -40.65 4.62
CA THR A 384 -6.83 -41.95 4.82
C THR A 384 -6.37 -43.00 3.79
N LYS A 385 -5.07 -43.31 3.78
CA LYS A 385 -4.58 -44.64 3.39
C LYS A 385 -3.71 -45.17 4.52
N GLY A 386 -4.10 -46.33 5.06
CA GLY A 386 -3.48 -46.90 6.25
C GLY A 386 -2.15 -47.58 5.95
N THR A 387 -1.19 -47.43 6.85
CA THR A 387 0.07 -48.18 6.84
C THR A 387 -0.04 -49.29 7.87
N VAL A 388 -0.14 -50.55 7.44
CA VAL A 388 -0.21 -51.72 8.33
C VAL A 388 1.06 -52.55 8.20
N ALA A 389 2.04 -52.25 9.04
CA ALA A 389 3.16 -53.13 9.41
C ALA A 389 3.89 -52.55 10.64
N GLY A 390 4.21 -53.39 11.63
CA GLY A 390 5.12 -53.13 12.75
C GLY A 390 5.92 -54.41 13.03
N PRO A 391 6.46 -54.68 14.24
CA PRO A 391 6.58 -53.83 15.45
C PRO A 391 8.04 -53.29 15.53
N VAL A 392 8.80 -53.09 16.62
CA VAL A 392 8.69 -53.34 18.08
C VAL A 392 9.50 -52.27 18.87
N GLY A 393 9.10 -51.98 20.10
CA GLY A 393 9.99 -51.41 21.14
C GLY A 393 10.01 -49.87 21.26
N ALA A 394 10.02 -49.27 22.47
CA ALA A 394 9.86 -49.85 23.80
C ALA A 394 9.27 -48.83 24.81
N THR A 395 8.58 -49.35 25.83
CA THR A 395 8.27 -48.72 27.15
C THR A 395 7.84 -47.24 27.18
N ALA A 396 6.53 -47.00 27.17
CA ALA A 396 5.95 -45.77 27.71
C ALA A 396 5.80 -45.86 29.24
N ALA A 397 6.25 -44.83 29.97
CA ALA A 397 6.03 -44.71 31.41
C ALA A 397 4.57 -44.33 31.72
N LYS A 398 3.96 -44.98 32.72
CA LYS A 398 2.57 -44.71 33.14
C LYS A 398 2.51 -43.49 34.04
N SER A 399 1.48 -42.65 33.85
CA SER A 399 0.99 -41.74 34.89
C SER A 399 -0.54 -41.84 34.98
N PRO A 400 -1.09 -42.54 35.99
CA PRO A 400 -2.52 -42.66 36.18
C PRO A 400 -3.04 -41.59 37.15
N ASN A 401 -3.97 -40.73 36.70
CA ASN A 401 -5.20 -40.38 37.43
C ASN A 401 -5.95 -39.23 36.73
N ARG A 402 -7.08 -39.55 36.09
CA ARG A 402 -8.18 -38.60 35.88
C ARG A 402 -9.51 -39.32 36.04
N ARG A 403 -10.01 -39.38 37.27
CA ARG A 403 -11.26 -40.06 37.62
C ARG A 403 -12.44 -39.33 36.97
N ILE A 404 -13.37 -40.09 36.40
CA ILE A 404 -14.57 -39.57 35.74
C ILE A 404 -15.70 -39.47 36.77
N SER A 405 -16.42 -38.36 36.79
CA SER A 405 -17.80 -38.29 37.27
C SER A 405 -18.69 -37.68 36.18
N ARG A 406 -19.60 -38.48 35.63
CA ARG A 406 -20.74 -38.00 34.85
C ARG A 406 -21.93 -37.91 35.80
N ALA A 407 -22.50 -36.72 35.98
CA ALA A 407 -23.85 -36.60 36.55
C ALA A 407 -24.91 -36.96 35.50
N LYS A 408 -26.04 -37.55 35.91
CA LYS A 408 -27.24 -37.62 35.08
C LYS A 408 -28.49 -37.88 35.93
N ARG A 409 -29.41 -36.91 35.88
CA ARG A 409 -30.56 -36.71 36.79
C ARG A 409 -30.13 -36.34 38.21
#